data_AF-A0A1H8FYI9-F1
#
_entry.id   AF-A0A1H8FYI9-F1
#
_cell.length_a   1.000
_cell.length_b   1.000
_cell.length_c   1.000
_cell.angle_alpha   90.00
_cell.angle_beta   90.00
_cell.angle_gamma   90.00
#
_symmetry.space_group_name_H-M   'P 1'
#
loop_
_entity.id
_entity.type
_entity.pdbx_description
1 polymer ?
#
loop_
_entity_poly.entity_id
_entity_poly.type
_entity_poly.pdbx_seq_one_letter_code
_entity_poly.pdbx_strand_id
1 'polypeptide(L)'
;MTTNNLFKQKVSDAISARHLLKHPFYVAWTEGKLTKEQLRHYAEQYFYNVLAEPTYLSAVHFNTPHFSTESNSGDISVRQEVLQNLIDEEHGETNHPALWKKFACALGADDKSLTDAKALPNTEKLVSTFRDICLNRPFYAGLAALHAFESQVPDIAAVKIDGLAKFYGMTDPKDYAFFSVHQQADVYHSQAEWEIIERFADTPEKQEEVLAATREACDALWGFLDGIHDTYCANLKCEPEKESATIH
;
A
#
# COMPACT_ATOMS: atom_id res chain seq x y z
N MET A 1 -24.21 2.31 -18.75
CA MET A 1 -22.83 1.92 -18.40
C MET A 1 -22.54 0.59 -19.08
N THR A 2 -21.37 0.43 -19.71
CA THR A 2 -20.92 -0.87 -20.23
C THR A 2 -20.60 -1.82 -19.07
N THR A 3 -20.59 -3.14 -19.31
CA THR A 3 -20.25 -4.14 -18.28
C THR A 3 -18.85 -3.90 -17.69
N ASN A 4 -17.87 -3.49 -18.50
CA ASN A 4 -16.52 -3.14 -18.04
C ASN A 4 -16.51 -1.91 -17.12
N ASN A 5 -17.31 -0.88 -17.41
CA ASN A 5 -17.44 0.27 -16.52
C ASN A 5 -18.04 -0.11 -15.16
N LEU A 6 -18.91 -1.13 -15.12
CA LEU A 6 -19.47 -1.63 -13.86
C LEU A 6 -18.44 -2.43 -13.05
N PHE A 7 -17.61 -3.24 -13.71
CA PHE A 7 -16.53 -3.98 -13.05
C PHE A 7 -15.51 -3.03 -12.41
N LYS A 8 -15.00 -2.06 -13.18
CA LYS A 8 -14.09 -1.02 -12.68
C LYS A 8 -14.67 -0.30 -11.47
N GLN A 9 -15.94 0.13 -11.57
CA GLN A 9 -16.61 0.81 -10.48
C GLN A 9 -16.66 -0.04 -9.21
N LYS A 10 -16.97 -1.33 -9.29
CA LYS A 10 -17.00 -2.22 -8.12
C LYS A 10 -15.64 -2.34 -7.43
N VAL A 11 -14.55 -2.42 -8.20
CA VAL A 11 -13.18 -2.46 -7.64
C VAL A 11 -12.85 -1.12 -6.97
N SER A 12 -13.10 0.00 -7.67
CA SER A 12 -12.89 1.35 -7.11
C SER A 12 -13.73 1.61 -5.86
N ASP A 13 -14.97 1.11 -5.81
CA ASP A 13 -15.86 1.23 -4.64
C ASP A 13 -15.32 0.42 -3.46
N ALA A 14 -14.79 -0.79 -3.70
CA ALA A 14 -14.18 -1.62 -2.65
C ALA A 14 -12.95 -0.94 -2.03
N ILE A 15 -12.06 -0.39 -2.87
CA ILE A 15 -10.90 0.39 -2.44
C ILE A 15 -11.35 1.64 -1.69
N SER A 16 -12.30 2.40 -2.25
CA SER A 16 -12.82 3.63 -1.64
C SER A 16 -13.47 3.39 -0.28
N ALA A 17 -14.18 2.27 -0.11
CA ALA A 17 -14.80 1.89 1.16
C ALA A 17 -13.76 1.64 2.27
N ARG A 18 -12.53 1.32 1.89
CA ARG A 18 -11.40 1.03 2.80
C ARG A 18 -10.17 1.88 2.54
N HIS A 19 -10.41 3.09 2.04
CA HIS A 19 -9.34 4.02 1.71
C HIS A 19 -8.51 4.34 2.96
N LEU A 20 -7.19 4.21 2.89
CA LEU A 20 -6.32 4.28 4.07
C LEU A 20 -6.38 5.65 4.76
N LEU A 21 -6.55 6.73 4.01
CA LEU A 21 -6.77 8.08 4.57
C LEU A 21 -8.01 8.19 5.48
N LYS A 22 -8.97 7.26 5.40
CA LYS A 22 -10.13 7.21 6.31
C LYS A 22 -9.83 6.50 7.63
N HIS A 23 -8.67 5.83 7.75
CA HIS A 23 -8.29 5.14 8.98
C HIS A 23 -7.97 6.16 10.09
N PRO A 24 -8.34 5.91 11.36
CA PRO A 24 -8.04 6.81 12.48
C PRO A 24 -6.56 7.21 12.60
N PHE A 25 -5.64 6.29 12.29
CA PHE A 25 -4.20 6.58 12.23
C PHE A 25 -3.86 7.70 11.23
N TYR A 26 -4.39 7.64 10.01
CA TYR A 26 -4.14 8.65 8.99
C TYR A 26 -4.90 9.95 9.27
N VAL A 27 -6.10 9.89 9.82
CA VAL A 27 -6.80 11.09 10.31
C VAL A 27 -5.94 11.81 11.35
N ALA A 28 -5.45 11.09 12.37
CA ALA A 28 -4.54 11.66 13.37
C ALA A 28 -3.24 12.20 12.78
N TRP A 29 -2.69 11.53 11.75
CA TRP A 29 -1.54 12.04 10.99
C TRP A 29 -1.83 13.42 10.41
N THR A 30 -2.94 13.57 9.69
CA THR A 30 -3.32 14.82 9.00
C THR A 30 -3.70 15.94 9.96
N GLU A 31 -4.14 15.60 11.17
CA GLU A 31 -4.45 16.55 12.23
C GLU A 31 -3.23 16.94 13.07
N GLY A 32 -2.05 16.35 12.81
CA GLY A 32 -0.83 16.61 13.57
C GLY A 32 -0.85 16.04 15.00
N LYS A 33 -1.69 15.02 15.25
CA LYS A 33 -1.90 14.44 16.59
C LYS A 33 -0.93 13.32 16.93
N LEU A 34 -0.14 12.84 15.97
CA LEU A 34 0.87 11.80 16.21
C LEU A 34 2.13 12.40 16.85
N THR A 35 2.91 11.58 17.54
CA THR A 35 4.28 11.94 17.93
C THR A 35 5.29 11.43 16.91
N LYS A 36 6.48 12.05 16.85
CA LYS A 36 7.57 11.55 15.99
C LYS A 36 7.96 10.10 16.32
N GLU A 37 7.84 9.70 17.58
CA GLU A 37 8.05 8.31 18.02
C GLU A 37 6.98 7.34 17.48
N GLN A 38 5.71 7.73 17.47
CA GLN A 38 4.64 6.94 16.84
C GLN A 38 4.85 6.79 15.34
N LEU A 39 5.29 7.85 14.66
CA LEU A 39 5.66 7.82 13.25
C LEU A 39 6.85 6.89 13.00
N ARG A 40 7.86 6.91 13.87
CA ARG A 40 9.00 5.99 13.79
C ARG A 40 8.55 4.54 13.88
N HIS A 41 7.68 4.19 14.83
CA HIS A 41 7.16 2.82 14.94
C HIS A 41 6.34 2.40 13.72
N TYR A 42 5.52 3.30 13.17
CA TYR A 42 4.89 3.07 11.87
C TYR A 42 5.92 2.78 10.77
N ALA A 43 6.99 3.57 10.69
CA ALA A 43 8.02 3.40 9.67
C ALA A 43 8.79 2.08 9.83
N GLU A 44 9.13 1.68 11.05
CA GLU A 44 9.77 0.40 11.38
C GLU A 44 8.89 -0.79 10.97
N GLN A 45 7.59 -0.74 11.30
CA GLN A 45 6.65 -1.81 10.98
C GLN A 45 6.33 -1.88 9.48
N TYR A 46 6.15 -0.74 8.82
CA TYR A 46 5.85 -0.73 7.39
C TYR A 46 7.04 -1.12 6.53
N PHE A 47 8.27 -1.03 7.06
CA PHE A 47 9.46 -1.45 6.34
C PHE A 47 9.42 -2.93 5.95
N TYR A 48 8.71 -3.78 6.71
CA TYR A 48 8.44 -5.17 6.34
C TYR A 48 7.68 -5.29 5.00
N ASN A 49 6.71 -4.41 4.74
CA ASN A 49 5.97 -4.42 3.48
C ASN A 49 6.85 -3.91 2.33
N VAL A 50 7.56 -2.79 2.54
CA VAL A 50 8.49 -2.22 1.55
C VAL A 50 9.58 -3.21 1.15
N LEU A 51 10.11 -3.99 2.09
CA LEU A 51 11.09 -5.04 1.80
C LEU A 51 10.48 -6.26 1.08
N ALA A 52 9.17 -6.48 1.22
CA ALA A 52 8.49 -7.63 0.63
C ALA A 52 7.91 -7.34 -0.76
N GLU A 53 7.60 -6.08 -1.07
CA GLU A 53 6.95 -5.64 -2.30
C GLU A 53 7.66 -6.09 -3.60
N PRO A 54 9.00 -5.97 -3.74
CA PRO A 54 9.71 -6.55 -4.89
C PRO A 54 9.47 -8.06 -5.07
N THR A 55 9.28 -8.78 -3.97
CA THR A 55 9.01 -10.23 -4.02
C THR A 55 7.58 -10.55 -4.43
N TYR A 56 6.63 -9.63 -4.21
CA TYR A 56 5.26 -9.76 -4.70
C TYR A 56 5.24 -9.64 -6.23
N LEU A 57 5.90 -8.62 -6.77
CA LEU A 57 6.06 -8.44 -8.21
C LEU A 57 6.78 -9.63 -8.85
N SER A 58 7.84 -10.13 -8.21
CA SER A 58 8.54 -11.34 -8.65
C SER A 58 7.63 -12.57 -8.69
N ALA A 59 6.74 -12.73 -7.71
CA ALA A 59 5.76 -13.83 -7.66
C ALA A 59 4.69 -13.69 -8.76
N VAL A 60 4.15 -12.50 -8.98
CA VAL A 60 3.23 -12.21 -10.09
C VAL A 60 3.91 -12.51 -11.42
N HIS A 61 5.14 -12.05 -11.62
CA HIS A 61 5.94 -12.30 -12.82
C HIS A 61 6.24 -13.79 -13.04
N PHE A 62 6.50 -14.55 -11.96
CA PHE A 62 6.69 -16.01 -11.99
C PHE A 62 5.40 -16.74 -12.42
N ASN A 63 4.25 -16.33 -11.88
CA ASN A 63 2.95 -16.94 -12.14
C ASN A 63 2.32 -16.53 -13.47
N THR A 64 2.83 -15.48 -14.11
CA THR A 64 2.29 -14.98 -15.38
C THR A 64 2.71 -15.90 -16.53
N PRO A 65 1.74 -16.48 -17.29
CA PRO A 65 2.04 -17.32 -18.44
C PRO A 65 2.79 -16.56 -19.54
N HIS A 66 3.76 -17.21 -20.17
CA HIS A 66 4.50 -16.62 -21.30
C HIS A 66 3.65 -16.53 -22.57
N PHE A 67 2.71 -17.47 -22.75
CA PHE A 67 1.79 -17.54 -23.87
C PHE A 67 0.37 -17.75 -23.35
N SER A 68 -0.60 -17.17 -24.04
CA SER A 68 -2.01 -17.38 -23.72
C SER A 68 -2.48 -18.74 -24.23
N THR A 69 -3.15 -19.49 -23.36
CA THR A 69 -3.93 -20.69 -23.74
C THR A 69 -5.39 -20.50 -23.36
N GLU A 70 -6.27 -21.40 -23.81
CA GLU A 70 -7.71 -21.36 -23.44
C GLU A 70 -7.96 -21.43 -21.93
N SER A 71 -7.09 -22.11 -21.18
CA SER A 71 -7.23 -22.31 -19.73
C SER A 71 -6.23 -21.52 -18.88
N ASN A 72 -5.25 -20.86 -19.51
CA ASN A 72 -4.21 -20.11 -18.83
C ASN A 72 -3.80 -18.89 -19.66
N SER A 73 -4.63 -17.84 -19.59
CA SER A 73 -4.41 -16.59 -20.32
C SER A 73 -3.28 -15.79 -19.67
N GLY A 74 -2.36 -15.29 -20.49
CA GLY A 74 -1.21 -14.46 -20.09
C GLY A 74 -0.33 -14.18 -21.30
N ASP A 75 0.49 -13.15 -21.26
CA ASP A 75 1.42 -12.88 -22.35
C ASP A 75 2.70 -12.21 -21.87
N ILE A 76 3.70 -12.18 -22.75
CA ILE A 76 5.01 -11.59 -22.46
C ILE A 76 4.94 -10.11 -22.11
N SER A 77 3.96 -9.35 -22.62
CA SER A 77 3.81 -7.93 -22.29
C SER A 77 3.45 -7.74 -20.82
N VAL A 78 2.64 -8.62 -20.23
CA VAL A 78 2.37 -8.59 -18.78
C VAL A 78 3.66 -8.78 -17.99
N ARG A 79 4.48 -9.76 -18.36
CA ARG A 79 5.77 -10.01 -17.69
C ARG A 79 6.73 -8.83 -17.84
N GLN A 80 6.71 -8.15 -18.99
CA GLN A 80 7.53 -6.97 -19.23
C GLN A 80 7.10 -5.78 -18.36
N GLU A 81 5.80 -5.52 -18.24
CA GLU A 81 5.29 -4.47 -17.35
C GLU A 81 5.61 -4.77 -15.87
N VAL A 82 5.38 -6.00 -15.40
CA VAL A 82 5.71 -6.38 -14.02
C VAL A 82 7.22 -6.33 -13.77
N LEU A 83 8.05 -6.68 -14.76
CA LEU A 83 9.50 -6.56 -14.65
C LEU A 83 9.94 -5.09 -14.59
N GLN A 84 9.29 -4.20 -15.34
CA GLN A 84 9.58 -2.77 -15.28
C GLN A 84 9.24 -2.22 -13.88
N ASN A 85 8.07 -2.54 -13.33
CA ASN A 85 7.71 -2.17 -11.96
C ASN A 85 8.76 -2.71 -10.96
N LEU A 86 9.15 -3.99 -11.07
CA LEU A 86 10.19 -4.57 -10.20
C LEU A 86 11.54 -3.83 -10.27
N ILE A 87 11.94 -3.37 -11.46
CA ILE A 87 13.16 -2.57 -11.63
C ILE A 87 13.01 -1.23 -10.90
N ASP A 88 11.86 -0.57 -11.05
CA ASP A 88 11.59 0.72 -10.41
C ASP A 88 11.60 0.61 -8.87
N GLU A 89 11.06 -0.50 -8.33
CA GLU A 89 11.03 -0.80 -6.90
C GLU A 89 12.41 -1.11 -6.27
N GLU A 90 13.24 -1.95 -6.92
CA GLU A 90 14.38 -2.60 -6.25
C GLU A 90 15.76 -2.25 -6.83
N HIS A 91 15.85 -1.81 -8.09
CA HIS A 91 17.13 -1.66 -8.77
C HIS A 91 17.84 -0.33 -8.44
N GLY A 92 19.17 -0.39 -8.32
CA GLY A 92 20.03 0.79 -8.11
C GLY A 92 20.13 1.27 -6.65
N GLU A 93 20.95 2.30 -6.43
CA GLU A 93 21.27 2.80 -5.08
C GLU A 93 20.14 3.62 -4.44
N THR A 94 19.16 4.04 -5.25
CA THR A 94 18.05 4.91 -4.84
C THR A 94 16.70 4.19 -4.90
N ASN A 95 16.72 2.87 -4.68
CA ASN A 95 15.54 2.02 -4.66
C ASN A 95 14.61 2.33 -3.48
N HIS A 96 13.38 1.81 -3.55
CA HIS A 96 12.32 2.12 -2.59
C HIS A 96 12.66 1.69 -1.16
N PRO A 97 13.29 0.52 -0.90
CA PRO A 97 13.80 0.19 0.43
C PRO A 97 14.84 1.19 0.97
N ALA A 98 15.78 1.66 0.15
CA ALA A 98 16.77 2.64 0.57
C ALA A 98 16.14 4.01 0.87
N LEU A 99 15.14 4.42 0.09
CA LEU A 99 14.38 5.65 0.32
C LEU A 99 13.53 5.55 1.60
N TRP A 100 12.87 4.42 1.85
CA TRP A 100 12.10 4.19 3.08
C TRP A 100 12.99 4.19 4.32
N LYS A 101 14.16 3.54 4.23
CA LYS A 101 15.17 3.56 5.31
C LYS A 101 15.58 4.98 5.67
N LYS A 102 15.83 5.85 4.68
CA LYS A 102 16.13 7.28 4.94
C LYS A 102 14.99 7.97 5.69
N PHE A 103 13.74 7.71 5.29
CA PHE A 103 12.57 8.24 5.97
C PHE A 103 12.46 7.76 7.43
N ALA A 104 12.63 6.47 7.68
CA ALA A 104 12.64 5.92 9.03
C ALA A 104 13.77 6.55 9.88
N CYS A 105 14.97 6.74 9.31
CA CYS A 105 16.08 7.39 10.01
C CYS A 105 15.82 8.86 10.32
N ALA A 106 15.18 9.61 9.42
CA ALA A 106 14.76 10.98 9.69
C ALA A 106 13.74 11.08 10.84
N LEU A 107 12.97 10.01 11.07
CA LEU A 107 12.08 9.84 12.22
C LEU A 107 12.80 9.37 13.50
N GLY A 108 14.09 9.03 13.43
CA GLY A 108 14.89 8.60 14.58
C GLY A 108 15.07 7.09 14.72
N ALA A 109 14.78 6.30 13.68
CA ALA A 109 15.20 4.91 13.60
C ALA A 109 16.71 4.81 13.25
N ASP A 110 17.31 3.67 13.55
CA ASP A 110 18.66 3.32 13.09
C ASP A 110 18.67 1.90 12.51
N ASP A 111 19.81 1.48 11.95
CA ASP A 111 19.95 0.16 11.33
C ASP A 111 19.58 -0.96 12.31
N LYS A 112 19.95 -0.80 13.58
CA LYS A 112 19.66 -1.80 14.61
C LYS A 112 18.18 -1.83 14.94
N SER A 113 17.52 -0.67 15.09
CA SER A 113 16.09 -0.61 15.39
C SER A 113 15.25 -1.19 14.24
N LEU A 114 15.65 -0.95 12.99
CA LEU A 114 15.00 -1.53 11.81
C LEU A 114 15.18 -3.05 11.72
N THR A 115 16.35 -3.58 12.08
CA THR A 115 16.58 -5.04 12.05
C THR A 115 16.00 -5.78 13.26
N ASP A 116 16.00 -5.13 14.44
CA ASP A 116 15.57 -5.74 15.70
C ASP A 116 14.08 -5.55 15.99
N ALA A 117 13.41 -4.61 15.29
CA ALA A 117 11.96 -4.47 15.36
C ALA A 117 11.33 -5.83 15.08
N LYS A 118 10.39 -6.26 15.94
CA LYS A 118 9.60 -7.46 15.68
C LYS A 118 8.33 -7.04 14.97
N ALA A 119 7.99 -7.71 13.89
CA ALA A 119 6.73 -7.52 13.21
C ALA A 119 5.57 -7.74 14.20
N LEU A 120 4.61 -6.82 14.20
CA LEU A 120 3.33 -7.06 14.86
C LEU A 120 2.57 -8.17 14.13
N PRO A 121 1.66 -8.91 14.81
CA PRO A 121 0.83 -9.91 14.15
C PRO A 121 0.08 -9.36 12.92
N ASN A 122 -0.38 -8.11 12.99
CA ASN A 122 -1.05 -7.43 11.89
C ASN A 122 -0.10 -7.10 10.73
N THR A 123 1.16 -6.78 11.01
CA THR A 123 2.22 -6.59 10.01
C THR A 123 2.57 -7.90 9.32
N GLU A 124 2.73 -8.99 10.08
CA GLU A 124 2.94 -10.33 9.52
C GLU A 124 1.74 -10.76 8.66
N LYS A 125 0.52 -10.44 9.11
CA LYS A 125 -0.71 -10.73 8.37
C LYS A 125 -0.77 -9.95 7.04
N LEU A 126 -0.41 -8.66 7.05
CA LEU A 126 -0.30 -7.88 5.82
C LEU A 126 0.66 -8.55 4.83
N VAL A 127 1.89 -8.82 5.27
CA VAL A 127 2.92 -9.37 4.39
C VAL A 127 2.53 -10.74 3.85
N SER A 128 1.99 -11.61 4.71
CA SER A 128 1.58 -12.97 4.31
C SER A 128 0.37 -12.98 3.39
N THR A 129 -0.60 -12.09 3.59
CA THR A 129 -1.76 -11.97 2.69
C THR A 129 -1.34 -11.54 1.28
N PHE A 130 -0.54 -10.49 1.13
CA PHE A 130 -0.04 -10.08 -0.19
C PHE A 130 0.79 -11.18 -0.85
N ARG A 131 1.65 -11.84 -0.07
CA ARG A 131 2.48 -12.94 -0.57
C ARG A 131 1.65 -14.14 -1.03
N ASP A 132 0.60 -14.51 -0.30
CA ASP A 132 -0.33 -15.57 -0.70
C ASP A 132 -1.07 -15.23 -1.99
N ILE A 133 -1.64 -14.03 -2.09
CA ILE A 133 -2.37 -13.60 -3.28
C ILE A 133 -1.44 -13.62 -4.50
N CYS A 134 -0.25 -13.01 -4.39
CA CYS A 134 0.66 -12.87 -5.52
C CYS A 134 1.32 -14.20 -5.95
N LEU A 135 1.55 -15.12 -5.00
CA LEU A 135 2.24 -16.39 -5.26
C LEU A 135 1.30 -17.56 -5.59
N ASN A 136 0.11 -17.61 -5.00
CA ASN A 136 -0.74 -18.80 -5.06
C ASN A 136 -2.02 -18.61 -5.88
N ARG A 137 -2.30 -17.39 -6.35
CA ARG A 137 -3.49 -17.08 -7.15
C ARG A 137 -3.08 -16.64 -8.57
N PRO A 138 -4.02 -16.60 -9.52
CA PRO A 138 -3.74 -16.11 -10.87
C PRO A 138 -3.13 -14.70 -10.84
N PHE A 139 -2.24 -14.39 -11.77
CA PHE A 139 -1.47 -13.13 -11.78
C PHE A 139 -2.36 -11.88 -11.71
N TYR A 140 -3.54 -11.88 -12.34
CA TYR A 140 -4.48 -10.74 -12.28
C TYR A 140 -5.06 -10.50 -10.88
N ALA A 141 -5.13 -11.53 -10.03
CA ALA A 141 -5.50 -11.37 -8.62
C ALA A 141 -4.33 -10.78 -7.81
N GLY A 142 -3.10 -11.17 -8.13
CA GLY A 142 -1.88 -10.52 -7.63
C GLY A 142 -1.83 -9.04 -7.95
N LEU A 143 -1.99 -8.69 -9.23
CA LEU A 143 -2.08 -7.30 -9.68
C LEU A 143 -3.25 -6.55 -9.02
N ALA A 144 -4.39 -7.21 -8.79
CA ALA A 144 -5.51 -6.59 -8.08
C ALA A 144 -5.20 -6.22 -6.62
N ALA A 145 -4.34 -7.00 -5.95
CA ALA A 145 -3.88 -6.67 -4.60
C ALA A 145 -2.88 -5.51 -4.60
N LEU A 146 -1.94 -5.49 -5.54
CA LEU A 146 -0.99 -4.39 -5.72
C LEU A 146 -1.73 -3.09 -6.10
N HIS A 147 -2.64 -3.15 -7.07
CA HIS A 147 -3.50 -2.03 -7.45
C HIS A 147 -4.34 -1.50 -6.28
N ALA A 148 -4.85 -2.38 -5.42
CA ALA A 148 -5.59 -1.96 -4.23
C ALA A 148 -4.74 -1.09 -3.29
N PHE A 149 -3.42 -1.29 -3.27
CA PHE A 149 -2.48 -0.46 -2.53
C PHE A 149 -2.04 0.77 -3.34
N GLU A 150 -1.38 0.55 -4.49
CA GLU A 150 -0.71 1.59 -5.30
C GLU A 150 -1.67 2.69 -5.78
N SER A 151 -2.92 2.34 -6.11
CA SER A 151 -3.91 3.35 -6.54
C SER A 151 -4.24 4.40 -5.46
N GLN A 152 -3.98 4.10 -4.19
CA GLN A 152 -4.20 5.04 -3.08
C GLN A 152 -2.94 5.86 -2.75
N VAL A 153 -1.76 5.38 -3.15
CA VAL A 153 -0.48 5.94 -2.72
C VAL A 153 -0.28 7.39 -3.17
N PRO A 154 -0.66 7.84 -4.38
CA PRO A 154 -0.48 9.24 -4.77
C PRO A 154 -1.17 10.24 -3.81
N ASP A 155 -2.41 9.95 -3.41
CA ASP A 155 -3.16 10.78 -2.45
C ASP A 155 -2.54 10.70 -1.05
N ILE A 156 -2.14 9.50 -0.62
CA ILE A 156 -1.47 9.29 0.67
C ILE A 156 -0.14 10.04 0.73
N ALA A 157 0.67 9.97 -0.34
CA ALA A 157 1.95 10.63 -0.45
C ALA A 157 1.81 12.16 -0.37
N ALA A 158 0.85 12.73 -1.11
CA ALA A 158 0.55 14.15 -1.06
C ALA A 158 0.22 14.62 0.37
N VAL A 159 -0.66 13.89 1.05
CA VAL A 159 -1.07 14.17 2.43
C VAL A 159 0.09 13.99 3.42
N LYS A 160 0.92 12.95 3.25
CA LYS A 160 2.09 12.73 4.09
C LYS A 160 3.08 13.87 3.97
N ILE A 161 3.43 14.27 2.74
CA ILE A 161 4.39 15.36 2.49
C ILE A 161 3.93 16.66 3.16
N ASP A 162 2.65 17.04 3.00
CA ASP A 162 2.11 18.25 3.65
C ASP A 162 2.19 18.17 5.19
N GLY A 163 1.79 17.03 5.77
CA GLY A 163 1.80 16.84 7.22
C GLY A 163 3.20 16.80 7.84
N LEU A 164 4.18 16.20 7.15
CA LEU A 164 5.56 16.05 7.62
C LEU A 164 6.25 17.38 7.91
N ALA A 165 6.14 18.33 7.00
CA ALA A 165 6.68 19.67 7.20
C ALA A 165 5.86 20.47 8.22
N LYS A 166 4.52 20.40 8.12
CA LYS A 166 3.60 21.23 8.90
C LYS A 166 3.55 20.89 10.39
N PHE A 167 3.58 19.61 10.75
CA PHE A 167 3.34 19.14 12.12
C PHE A 167 4.55 18.47 12.77
N TYR A 168 5.47 17.91 11.98
CA TYR A 168 6.53 17.04 12.50
C TYR A 168 7.95 17.61 12.30
N GLY A 169 8.07 18.83 11.78
CA GLY A 169 9.33 19.55 11.61
C GLY A 169 10.29 18.94 10.57
N MET A 170 9.80 18.05 9.71
CA MET A 170 10.58 17.43 8.65
C MET A 170 10.58 18.32 7.42
N THR A 171 11.57 19.20 7.31
CA THR A 171 11.65 20.24 6.28
C THR A 171 12.65 19.96 5.17
N ASP A 172 13.53 18.96 5.30
CA ASP A 172 14.42 18.52 4.23
C ASP A 172 13.68 17.54 3.29
N PRO A 173 13.45 17.87 2.01
CA PRO A 173 12.80 16.97 1.06
C PRO A 173 13.49 15.62 0.87
N LYS A 174 14.79 15.53 1.19
CA LYS A 174 15.54 14.26 1.13
C LYS A 174 15.07 13.25 2.18
N ASP A 175 14.52 13.73 3.30
CA ASP A 175 14.03 12.88 4.39
C ASP A 175 12.76 12.13 4.01
N TYR A 176 11.99 12.63 3.04
CA TYR A 176 10.71 12.05 2.62
C TYR A 176 10.63 11.82 1.10
N ALA A 177 11.79 11.70 0.44
CA ALA A 177 11.90 11.47 -0.99
C ALA A 177 11.14 10.22 -1.47
N PHE A 178 10.98 9.21 -0.60
CA PHE A 178 10.12 8.05 -0.87
C PHE A 178 8.73 8.47 -1.34
N PHE A 179 8.06 9.36 -0.61
CA PHE A 179 6.71 9.81 -0.96
C PHE A 179 6.69 10.64 -2.23
N SER A 180 7.72 11.47 -2.47
CA SER A 180 7.81 12.28 -3.69
C SER A 180 7.94 11.40 -4.95
N VAL A 181 8.66 10.27 -4.86
CA VAL A 181 8.77 9.30 -5.95
C VAL A 181 7.44 8.59 -6.17
N HIS A 182 6.83 8.05 -5.13
CA HIS A 182 5.57 7.30 -5.25
C HIS A 182 4.38 8.17 -5.64
N GLN A 183 4.41 9.48 -5.36
CA GLN A 183 3.38 10.41 -5.86
C GLN A 183 3.32 10.43 -7.40
N GLN A 184 4.42 10.12 -8.08
CA GLN A 184 4.51 10.11 -9.55
C GLN A 184 4.50 8.69 -10.11
N ALA A 185 5.33 7.79 -9.55
CA ALA A 185 5.49 6.42 -10.05
C ALA A 185 4.16 5.64 -10.00
N ASP A 186 3.46 5.70 -8.88
CA ASP A 186 2.28 4.85 -8.66
C ASP A 186 1.05 5.30 -9.45
N VAL A 187 1.08 6.52 -10.03
CA VAL A 187 0.09 6.93 -11.05
C VAL A 187 0.26 6.06 -12.30
N TYR A 188 1.50 5.82 -12.73
CA TYR A 188 1.79 4.95 -13.87
C TYR A 188 1.55 3.48 -13.52
N HIS A 189 2.09 3.01 -12.39
CA HIS A 189 1.95 1.60 -11.99
C HIS A 189 0.48 1.21 -11.84
N SER A 190 -0.30 1.96 -11.05
CA SER A 190 -1.72 1.65 -10.86
C SER A 190 -2.55 1.68 -12.16
N GLN A 191 -2.18 2.53 -13.12
CA GLN A 191 -2.79 2.53 -14.44
C GLN A 191 -2.43 1.25 -15.23
N ALA A 192 -1.14 0.92 -15.31
CA ALA A 192 -0.66 -0.26 -16.05
C ALA A 192 -1.24 -1.56 -15.48
N GLU A 193 -1.29 -1.68 -14.16
CA GLU A 193 -1.94 -2.79 -13.47
C GLU A 193 -3.42 -2.91 -13.84
N TRP A 194 -4.16 -1.80 -13.80
CA TRP A 194 -5.58 -1.81 -14.15
C TRP A 194 -5.80 -2.22 -15.60
N GLU A 195 -5.00 -1.71 -16.54
CA GLU A 195 -5.11 -2.07 -17.96
C GLU A 195 -4.91 -3.57 -18.18
N ILE A 196 -3.97 -4.19 -17.45
CA ILE A 196 -3.76 -5.64 -17.48
C ILE A 196 -4.95 -6.38 -16.83
N ILE A 197 -5.40 -5.94 -15.66
CA ILE A 197 -6.55 -6.55 -14.97
C ILE A 197 -7.78 -6.52 -15.88
N GLU A 198 -8.10 -5.39 -16.50
CA GLU A 198 -9.24 -5.24 -17.40
C GLU A 198 -9.13 -6.14 -18.63
N ARG A 199 -7.92 -6.37 -19.14
CA ARG A 199 -7.67 -7.26 -20.28
C ARG A 199 -7.87 -8.74 -19.93
N PHE A 200 -7.49 -9.17 -18.73
CA PHE A 200 -7.43 -10.59 -18.38
C PHE A 200 -8.52 -11.08 -17.43
N ALA A 201 -9.20 -10.19 -16.71
CA ALA A 201 -10.43 -10.48 -15.97
C ALA A 201 -11.65 -10.38 -16.91
N ASP A 202 -11.61 -11.15 -18.00
CA ASP A 202 -12.53 -11.12 -19.13
C ASP A 202 -13.79 -11.99 -18.94
N THR A 203 -13.90 -12.69 -17.80
CA THR A 203 -15.10 -13.45 -17.41
C THR A 203 -15.62 -13.01 -16.05
N PRO A 204 -16.93 -13.19 -15.75
CA PRO A 204 -17.49 -12.88 -14.45
C PRO A 204 -16.79 -13.57 -13.27
N GLU A 205 -16.32 -14.80 -13.48
CA GLU A 205 -15.59 -15.57 -12.46
C GLU A 205 -14.24 -14.91 -12.13
N LYS A 206 -13.47 -14.53 -13.15
CA LYS A 206 -12.20 -13.81 -12.95
C LYS A 206 -12.40 -12.43 -12.32
N GLN A 207 -13.48 -11.74 -12.69
CA GLN A 207 -13.85 -10.45 -12.08
C GLN A 207 -14.17 -10.59 -10.59
N GLU A 208 -14.83 -11.68 -10.18
CA GLU A 208 -15.07 -11.94 -8.77
C GLU A 208 -13.77 -12.31 -8.03
N GLU A 209 -12.85 -13.05 -8.66
CA GLU A 209 -11.52 -13.31 -8.09
C GLU A 209 -10.72 -12.02 -7.87
N VAL A 210 -10.76 -11.08 -8.82
CA VAL A 210 -10.17 -9.74 -8.68
C VAL A 210 -10.81 -9.00 -7.50
N LEU A 211 -12.16 -8.95 -7.43
CA LEU A 211 -12.86 -8.28 -6.35
C LEU A 211 -12.54 -8.89 -4.97
N ALA A 212 -12.44 -10.22 -4.89
CA ALA A 212 -12.08 -10.91 -3.66
C ALA A 212 -10.64 -10.56 -3.23
N ALA A 213 -9.67 -10.59 -4.15
CA ALA A 213 -8.29 -10.22 -3.88
C ALA A 213 -8.16 -8.75 -3.46
N THR A 214 -8.83 -7.82 -4.15
CA THR A 214 -8.87 -6.40 -3.77
C THR A 214 -9.41 -6.20 -2.35
N ARG A 215 -10.54 -6.83 -2.00
CA ARG A 215 -11.12 -6.71 -0.65
C ARG A 215 -10.17 -7.26 0.42
N GLU A 216 -9.58 -8.43 0.17
CA GLU A 216 -8.63 -9.05 1.09
C GLU A 216 -7.36 -8.19 1.29
N ALA A 217 -6.83 -7.61 0.21
CA ALA A 217 -5.71 -6.68 0.28
C ALA A 217 -6.06 -5.40 1.06
N CYS A 218 -7.22 -4.80 0.79
CA CYS A 218 -7.71 -3.62 1.52
C CYS A 218 -7.89 -3.93 3.03
N ASP A 219 -8.48 -5.07 3.37
CA ASP A 219 -8.67 -5.48 4.77
C ASP A 219 -7.31 -5.72 5.47
N ALA A 220 -6.33 -6.30 4.76
CA ALA A 220 -4.98 -6.49 5.29
C ALA A 220 -4.23 -5.17 5.53
N LEU A 221 -4.34 -4.20 4.60
CA LEU A 221 -3.78 -2.86 4.77
C LEU A 221 -4.44 -2.10 5.93
N TRP A 222 -5.76 -2.23 6.08
CA TRP A 222 -6.44 -1.62 7.23
C TRP A 222 -6.06 -2.29 8.54
N GLY A 223 -6.02 -3.62 8.56
CA GLY A 223 -5.60 -4.39 9.72
C GLY A 223 -4.16 -4.03 10.14
N PHE A 224 -3.26 -3.77 9.20
CA PHE A 224 -1.93 -3.24 9.51
C PHE A 224 -2.02 -1.93 10.31
N LEU A 225 -2.82 -0.97 9.84
CA LEU A 225 -2.99 0.31 10.53
C LEU A 225 -3.70 0.16 11.88
N ASP A 226 -4.65 -0.76 12.03
CA ASP A 226 -5.24 -1.12 13.33
C ASP A 226 -4.16 -1.57 14.30
N GLY A 227 -3.24 -2.43 13.85
CA GLY A 227 -2.12 -2.92 14.66
C GLY A 227 -1.21 -1.79 15.15
N ILE A 228 -0.86 -0.85 14.27
CA ILE A 228 -0.07 0.34 14.63
C ILE A 228 -0.84 1.22 15.62
N HIS A 229 -2.11 1.50 15.31
CA HIS A 229 -2.93 2.39 16.10
C HIS A 229 -3.16 1.84 17.51
N ASP A 230 -3.46 0.56 17.64
CA ASP A 230 -3.76 -0.08 18.92
C ASP A 230 -2.50 -0.29 19.77
N THR A 231 -1.35 -0.55 19.14
CA THR A 231 -0.10 -0.81 19.86
C THR A 231 0.61 0.48 20.27
N TYR A 232 0.71 1.46 19.36
CA TYR A 232 1.53 2.65 19.54
C TYR A 232 0.73 3.94 19.72
N CYS A 233 -0.55 3.95 19.36
CA CYS A 233 -1.38 5.14 19.35
C CYS A 233 -2.62 5.05 20.26
N ALA A 234 -2.62 4.15 21.24
CA ALA A 234 -3.75 3.94 22.14
C ALA A 234 -4.15 5.22 22.91
N ASN A 235 -3.22 6.16 23.10
CA ASN A 235 -3.47 7.48 23.70
C ASN A 235 -4.41 8.36 22.86
N LEU A 236 -4.55 8.11 21.55
CA LEU A 236 -5.48 8.83 20.68
C LEU A 236 -6.94 8.40 20.87
N LYS A 237 -7.19 7.26 21.55
CA LYS A 237 -8.54 6.80 21.88
C LYS A 237 -9.23 7.65 22.96
N CYS A 238 -8.48 8.55 23.62
CA CYS A 238 -8.93 9.35 24.76
C CYS A 238 -9.13 10.84 24.41
N GLU A 239 -10.02 11.16 23.48
CA GLU A 239 -10.79 12.40 23.60
C GLU A 239 -12.26 12.02 23.68
N PRO A 240 -12.91 12.06 24.87
CA PRO A 240 -14.36 12.07 24.90
C PRO A 240 -14.80 13.31 24.13
N GLU A 241 -15.81 13.14 23.26
CA GLU A 241 -16.52 14.26 22.65
C GLU A 241 -16.76 15.31 23.73
N LYS A 242 -16.16 16.50 23.58
CA LYS A 242 -16.47 17.62 24.46
C LYS A 242 -17.98 17.82 24.35
N GLU A 243 -18.70 17.46 25.41
CA GLU A 243 -20.10 17.79 25.58
C GLU A 243 -20.30 19.23 25.12
N SER A 244 -21.15 19.40 24.11
CA SER A 244 -21.58 20.70 23.65
C SER A 244 -22.05 21.47 24.87
N ALA A 245 -21.28 22.47 25.29
CA ALA A 245 -21.69 23.36 26.36
C ALA A 245 -22.98 24.03 25.92
N THR A 246 -24.09 23.55 26.48
CA THR A 246 -25.40 24.18 26.33
C THR A 246 -25.28 25.57 26.94
N ILE A 247 -25.22 26.58 26.07
CA ILE A 247 -25.27 27.98 26.50
C ILE A 247 -26.72 28.26 26.86
N HIS A 248 -26.94 28.65 28.12
CA HIS A 248 -28.21 29.07 28.70
C HIS A 248 -28.82 30.29 27.99
#